data_AF-A0AAF0PHU9-F1
#
_entry.id   AF-A0AAF0PHU9-F1
#
_cell.length_a   1.000
_cell.length_b   1.000
_cell.length_c   1.000
_cell.angle_alpha   90.00
_cell.angle_beta   90.00
_cell.angle_gamma   90.00
#
_symmetry.space_group_name_H-M   'P 1'
#
loop_
_entity.id
_entity.type
_entity.pdbx_description
1 polymer ?
#
loop_
_entity_poly.entity_id
_entity_poly.type
_entity_poly.pdbx_seq_one_letter_code
_entity_poly.pdbx_strand_id
1 'polypeptide(L)'
;MGLGSTAKKIQGLSDRAEAMYKQVQKLQNRITGLEEEMDETHDTVTRMDHQLTEQRALLLAIAEEQGIDGEEILAEAAIDEAELAAEETDESTASDASESTANTASEPTDTTAE
;
A
#
# COMPACT_ATOMS: atom_id res chain seq x y z
N MET A 1 -4.06 6.97 -56.96
CA MET A 1 -3.36 6.53 -55.74
C MET A 1 -4.22 6.82 -54.52
N GLY A 2 -5.19 5.96 -54.18
CA GLY A 2 -6.15 6.29 -53.11
C GLY A 2 -6.78 5.08 -52.40
N LEU A 3 -6.99 3.96 -53.11
CA LEU A 3 -7.57 2.75 -52.51
C LEU A 3 -6.55 1.94 -51.68
N GLY A 4 -5.26 1.97 -52.07
CA GLY A 4 -4.20 1.23 -51.37
C GLY A 4 -3.80 1.84 -50.01
N SER A 5 -3.94 3.15 -49.83
CA SER A 5 -3.62 3.80 -48.55
C SER A 5 -4.71 3.55 -47.49
N THR A 6 -5.98 3.42 -47.88
CA THR A 6 -7.07 3.04 -46.96
C THR A 6 -6.98 1.57 -46.56
N ALA A 7 -6.67 0.67 -47.49
CA ALA A 7 -6.42 -0.75 -47.17
C ALA A 7 -5.24 -0.91 -46.20
N LYS A 8 -4.14 -0.17 -46.41
CA LYS A 8 -2.97 -0.20 -45.51
C LYS A 8 -3.26 0.37 -44.11
N LYS A 9 -4.14 1.38 -44.02
CA LYS A 9 -4.60 1.91 -42.71
C LYS A 9 -5.48 0.92 -41.96
N ILE A 10 -6.36 0.21 -42.67
CA ILE A 10 -7.19 -0.85 -42.07
C ILE A 10 -6.31 -2.00 -41.58
N GLN A 11 -5.32 -2.41 -42.37
CA GLN A 11 -4.35 -3.42 -41.96
C GLN A 11 -3.56 -2.98 -40.71
N GLY A 12 -3.01 -1.76 -40.70
CA GLY A 12 -2.28 -1.26 -39.54
C GLY A 12 -3.14 -1.08 -38.28
N LEU A 13 -4.44 -0.79 -38.43
CA LEU A 13 -5.38 -0.77 -37.30
C LEU A 13 -5.59 -2.19 -36.75
N SER A 14 -5.75 -3.18 -37.63
CA SER A 14 -5.88 -4.59 -37.23
C SER A 14 -4.62 -5.10 -36.53
N ASP A 15 -3.43 -4.80 -37.06
CA ASP A 15 -2.15 -5.20 -36.45
C ASP A 15 -1.99 -4.57 -35.05
N ARG A 16 -2.39 -3.30 -34.90
CA ARG A 16 -2.37 -2.61 -33.61
C ARG A 16 -3.41 -3.16 -32.63
N ALA A 17 -4.60 -3.50 -33.11
CA ALA A 17 -5.63 -4.13 -32.31
C ALA A 17 -5.19 -5.52 -31.82
N GLU A 18 -4.53 -6.31 -32.67
CA GLU A 18 -3.96 -7.60 -32.29
C GLU A 18 -2.85 -7.46 -31.24
N ALA A 19 -1.96 -6.48 -31.40
CA ALA A 19 -0.93 -6.19 -30.41
C ALA A 19 -1.52 -5.77 -29.06
N MET A 20 -2.55 -4.91 -29.08
CA MET A 20 -3.28 -4.52 -27.86
C MET A 20 -3.98 -5.70 -27.21
N TYR A 21 -4.65 -6.56 -27.98
CA TYR A 21 -5.29 -7.76 -27.45
C TYR A 21 -4.28 -8.68 -26.74
N LYS A 22 -3.13 -8.93 -27.38
CA LYS A 22 -2.03 -9.70 -26.77
C LYS A 22 -1.50 -9.05 -25.48
N GLN A 23 -1.44 -7.72 -25.43
CA GLN A 23 -0.98 -7.00 -24.25
C GLN A 23 -1.98 -7.08 -23.10
N VAL A 24 -3.27 -6.94 -23.38
CA VAL A 24 -4.35 -7.11 -22.39
C VAL A 24 -4.35 -8.53 -21.84
N GLN A 25 -4.17 -9.54 -22.70
CA GLN A 25 -4.12 -10.93 -22.26
C GLN A 25 -2.91 -11.23 -21.37
N LYS A 26 -1.74 -10.66 -21.67
CA LYS A 26 -0.57 -10.75 -20.78
C LYS A 26 -0.80 -10.05 -19.44
N LEU A 27 -1.47 -8.89 -19.46
CA LEU A 27 -1.80 -8.16 -18.24
C LEU A 27 -2.78 -8.95 -17.38
N GLN A 28 -3.80 -9.54 -17.98
CA GLN A 28 -4.75 -10.42 -17.29
C GLN A 28 -4.02 -11.58 -16.62
N ASN A 29 -3.16 -12.31 -17.36
CA ASN A 29 -2.40 -13.41 -16.80
C ASN A 29 -1.50 -12.98 -15.63
N ARG A 30 -0.88 -11.79 -15.74
CA ARG A 30 -0.08 -11.23 -14.66
C ARG A 30 -0.92 -10.91 -13.43
N ILE A 31 -2.10 -10.30 -13.61
CA ILE A 31 -3.00 -10.00 -12.50
C ILE A 31 -3.44 -11.28 -11.80
N THR A 32 -3.87 -12.29 -12.55
CA THR A 32 -4.25 -13.59 -11.97
C THR A 32 -3.10 -14.23 -11.19
N GLY A 33 -1.87 -14.17 -11.72
CA GLY A 33 -0.70 -14.66 -10.99
C GLY A 33 -0.43 -13.86 -9.70
N LEU A 34 -0.60 -12.54 -9.71
CA LEU A 34 -0.47 -11.72 -8.51
C LEU A 34 -1.57 -12.03 -7.48
N GLU A 35 -2.80 -12.28 -7.93
CA GLU A 35 -3.91 -12.67 -7.05
C GLU A 35 -3.61 -14.01 -6.36
N GLU A 36 -3.15 -15.01 -7.12
CA GLU A 36 -2.74 -16.32 -6.57
C GLU A 36 -1.58 -16.19 -5.57
N GLU A 37 -0.56 -15.40 -5.88
CA GLU A 37 0.57 -15.15 -4.95
C GLU A 37 0.13 -14.39 -3.69
N MET A 38 -0.82 -13.47 -3.80
CA MET A 38 -1.40 -12.75 -2.66
C MET A 38 -2.17 -13.71 -1.75
N ASP A 39 -2.99 -14.59 -2.32
CA ASP A 39 -3.73 -15.61 -1.56
C ASP A 39 -2.77 -16.54 -0.81
N GLU A 40 -1.71 -17.03 -1.48
CA GLU A 40 -0.68 -17.86 -0.83
C GLU A 40 0.07 -17.12 0.29
N THR A 41 0.35 -15.83 0.08
CA THR A 41 0.99 -14.98 1.08
C THR A 41 0.06 -14.79 2.29
N HIS A 42 -1.22 -14.52 2.05
CA HIS A 42 -2.22 -14.38 3.11
C HIS A 42 -2.34 -15.65 3.95
N ASP A 43 -2.41 -16.82 3.31
CA ASP A 43 -2.46 -18.11 4.01
C ASP A 43 -1.18 -18.36 4.83
N THR A 44 -0.03 -17.96 4.28
CA THR A 44 1.26 -18.06 4.97
C THR A 44 1.29 -17.16 6.21
N VAL A 45 0.87 -15.89 6.08
CA VAL A 45 0.78 -14.94 7.21
C VAL A 45 -0.17 -15.45 8.27
N THR A 46 -1.36 -15.91 7.89
CA THR A 46 -2.36 -16.47 8.82
C THR A 46 -1.78 -17.64 9.63
N ARG A 47 -1.04 -18.54 8.96
CA ARG A 47 -0.36 -19.65 9.64
C ARG A 47 0.74 -19.17 10.57
N MET A 48 1.52 -18.17 10.16
CA MET A 48 2.57 -17.59 10.99
C MET A 48 2.01 -16.91 12.23
N ASP A 49 0.93 -16.13 12.11
CA ASP A 49 0.26 -15.48 13.24
C ASP A 49 -0.24 -16.51 14.27
N HIS A 50 -0.79 -17.62 13.77
CA HIS A 50 -1.20 -18.72 14.64
C HIS A 50 -0.02 -19.32 15.40
N GLN A 51 1.07 -19.66 14.70
CA GLN A 51 2.28 -20.22 15.31
C GLN A 51 2.93 -19.25 16.31
N LEU A 52 2.98 -17.95 16.00
CA LEU A 52 3.50 -16.92 16.89
C LEU A 52 2.65 -16.80 18.16
N THR A 53 1.33 -16.90 18.04
CA THR A 53 0.43 -16.91 19.20
C THR A 53 0.68 -18.11 20.10
N GLU A 54 0.84 -19.30 19.53
CA GLU A 54 1.18 -20.52 20.28
C GLU A 54 2.55 -20.40 20.97
N GLN A 55 3.55 -19.88 20.26
CA GLN A 55 4.89 -19.66 20.82
C GLN A 55 4.86 -18.63 21.95
N ARG A 56 4.13 -17.53 21.79
CA ARG A 56 3.94 -16.53 22.86
C ARG A 56 3.31 -17.16 24.09
N ALA A 57 2.26 -17.96 23.93
CA ALA A 57 1.61 -18.66 25.04
C ALA A 57 2.58 -19.61 25.76
N LEU A 58 3.41 -20.35 25.01
CA LEU A 58 4.43 -21.22 25.57
C LEU A 58 5.51 -20.43 26.34
N LEU A 59 5.99 -19.32 25.79
CA LEU A 59 6.98 -18.47 26.45
C LEU A 59 6.44 -17.84 27.73
N LEU A 60 5.18 -17.41 27.76
CA LEU A 60 4.52 -16.92 28.96
C LEU A 60 4.42 -18.01 30.04
N ALA A 61 4.05 -19.24 29.67
CA ALA A 61 4.01 -20.35 30.62
C ALA A 61 5.40 -20.67 31.21
N ILE A 62 6.46 -20.59 30.39
CA ILE A 62 7.85 -20.77 30.86
C ILE A 62 8.28 -19.60 31.75
N ALA A 63 7.91 -18.35 31.41
CA ALA A 63 8.22 -17.18 32.22
C ALA A 63 7.58 -17.27 33.61
N GLU A 64 6.32 -17.69 33.68
CA GLU A 64 5.61 -17.93 34.94
C GLU A 64 6.32 -18.99 35.80
N GLU A 65 6.77 -20.10 35.20
CA GLU A 65 7.55 -21.14 35.90
C GLU A 65 8.87 -20.61 36.47
N GLN A 66 9.51 -19.66 35.79
CA GLN A 66 10.76 -19.03 36.22
C GLN A 66 10.55 -17.83 37.17
N GLY A 67 9.30 -17.48 37.48
CA GLY A 67 8.96 -16.33 38.32
C GLY A 67 9.22 -14.97 37.64
N ILE A 68 9.19 -14.95 36.31
CA ILE A 68 9.30 -13.73 35.49
C ILE A 68 7.89 -13.28 35.10
N ASP A 69 7.58 -12.01 35.29
CA ASP A 69 6.31 -11.43 34.79
C ASP A 69 6.42 -11.16 33.29
N GLY A 70 6.01 -12.14 32.48
CA GLY A 70 6.03 -12.02 31.04
C GLY A 70 5.00 -11.03 30.49
N GLU A 71 3.92 -10.72 31.22
CA GLU A 71 2.92 -9.74 30.78
C GLU A 71 3.46 -8.32 30.91
N GLU A 72 4.17 -8.03 32.00
CA GLU A 72 4.85 -6.75 32.22
C GLU A 72 5.89 -6.48 31.11
N ILE A 73 6.74 -7.46 30.79
CA ILE A 73 7.76 -7.33 29.73
C ILE A 73 7.13 -7.05 28.36
N LEU A 74 6.00 -7.70 28.05
CA LEU A 74 5.31 -7.48 26.77
C LEU A 74 4.63 -6.12 26.71
N ALA A 75 4.16 -5.59 27.85
CA ALA A 75 3.60 -4.24 27.92
C ALA A 75 4.70 -3.18 27.72
N GLU A 76 5.87 -3.35 28.35
CA GLU A 76 7.02 -2.47 28.17
C GLU A 76 7.49 -2.46 26.71
N ALA A 77 7.66 -3.64 26.09
CA ALA A 77 8.03 -3.74 24.68
C ALA A 77 7.04 -3.05 23.72
N ALA A 78 5.73 -3.11 24.03
CA ALA A 78 4.71 -2.43 23.23
C ALA A 78 4.75 -0.91 23.38
N ILE A 79 5.18 -0.40 24.53
CA ILE A 79 5.41 1.04 24.75
C ILE A 79 6.64 1.48 23.96
N ASP A 80 7.75 0.76 24.07
CA ASP A 80 8.99 1.07 23.32
C ASP A 80 8.74 1.13 21.81
N GLU A 81 7.96 0.20 21.26
CA GLU A 81 7.60 0.19 19.84
C GLU A 81 6.72 1.40 19.46
N ALA A 82 5.76 1.77 20.31
CA ALA A 82 4.91 2.94 20.09
C ALA A 82 5.68 4.26 20.18
N GLU A 83 6.64 4.37 21.09
CA GLU A 83 7.52 5.54 21.22
C GLU A 83 8.42 5.68 19.98
N LEU A 84 9.02 4.59 19.52
CA LEU A 84 9.86 4.59 18.31
C LEU A 84 9.07 5.02 17.06
N ALA A 85 7.84 4.51 16.90
CA ALA A 85 6.95 4.93 15.81
C ALA A 85 6.57 6.41 15.89
N ALA A 86 6.39 6.96 17.08
CA ALA A 86 6.11 8.38 17.28
C ALA A 86 7.32 9.26 16.92
N GLU A 87 8.53 8.85 17.29
CA GLU A 87 9.79 9.56 16.96
C GLU A 87 10.05 9.60 15.44
N GLU A 88 9.81 8.50 14.72
CA GLU A 88 9.93 8.46 13.25
C GLU A 88 8.94 9.41 12.53
N THR A 89 7.78 9.65 13.15
CA THR A 89 6.76 10.53 12.59
C THR A 89 7.10 12.01 12.79
N ASP A 90 7.77 12.36 13.89
CA ASP A 90 8.16 13.75 14.19
C ASP A 90 9.33 14.22 13.31
N GLU A 91 10.29 13.34 12.99
CA GLU A 91 11.43 13.66 12.10
C GLU A 91 10.99 13.97 10.65
N SER A 92 9.83 13.44 10.22
CA SER A 92 9.26 13.70 8.89
C SER A 92 8.56 15.05 8.75
N THR A 93 8.27 15.77 9.85
CA THR A 93 7.55 17.07 9.82
C THR A 93 8.46 18.30 9.87
N ALA A 94 9.75 18.13 10.17
CA ALA A 94 10.71 19.24 10.27
C ALA A 94 11.30 19.71 8.91
N SER A 95 10.97 19.04 7.80
CA SER A 95 11.56 19.30 6.48
C SER A 95 10.62 19.98 5.45
N ASP A 96 9.52 20.61 5.89
CA ASP A 96 8.60 21.35 4.99
C ASP A 96 8.19 22.73 5.53
N ALA A 97 9.11 23.42 6.20
CA ALA A 97 8.92 24.82 6.61
C ALA A 97 10.01 25.71 6.01
N SER A 98 10.08 25.78 4.69
CA SER A 98 10.83 26.84 4.00
C SER A 98 10.09 27.34 2.77
N GLU A 99 9.32 28.41 3.00
CA GLU A 99 9.13 29.54 2.09
C GLU A 99 8.42 29.30 0.73
N SER A 100 7.11 29.58 0.69
CA SER A 100 6.53 30.25 -0.48
C SER A 100 5.29 31.07 -0.11
N THR A 101 5.59 32.30 0.34
CA THR A 101 4.90 33.55 0.02
C THR A 101 3.39 33.53 -0.24
N ALA A 102 2.67 34.17 0.68
CA ALA A 102 1.33 34.72 0.53
C ALA A 102 1.11 35.39 -0.83
N ASN A 103 0.09 34.92 -1.57
CA ASN A 103 -0.49 35.65 -2.70
C ASN A 103 -1.97 35.90 -2.44
N THR A 104 -2.23 37.08 -1.87
CA THR A 104 -3.54 37.74 -1.79
C THR A 104 -4.10 37.98 -3.19
N ALA A 105 -5.32 37.47 -3.48
CA ALA A 105 -6.21 38.06 -4.49
C ALA A 105 -7.67 37.54 -4.36
N SER A 106 -8.46 38.34 -3.63
CA SER A 106 -9.83 38.77 -3.95
C SER A 106 -10.95 37.75 -4.21
N GLU A 107 -11.80 37.58 -3.20
CA GLU A 107 -13.20 37.18 -3.36
C GLU A 107 -14.02 38.33 -3.99
N PRO A 108 -14.95 38.05 -4.93
CA PRO A 108 -16.15 38.89 -5.09
C PRO A 108 -17.30 38.24 -4.31
N THR A 109 -17.65 38.83 -3.17
CA THR A 109 -18.91 38.56 -2.47
C THR A 109 -20.03 39.37 -3.13
N ASP A 110 -20.88 38.72 -3.93
CA ASP A 110 -22.18 39.27 -4.31
C ASP A 110 -23.26 38.58 -3.46
N THR A 111 -23.48 39.13 -2.28
CA THR A 111 -24.71 38.94 -1.49
C THR A 111 -25.65 40.10 -1.82
N THR A 112 -26.60 39.87 -2.72
CA THR A 112 -27.77 40.74 -2.89
C THR A 112 -29.01 39.99 -2.43
N ALA A 113 -29.43 40.27 -1.20
CA ALA A 113 -30.76 39.99 -0.67
C ALA A 113 -31.15 41.13 0.26
N GLU A 114 -31.85 42.13 -0.29
CA GLU A 114 -32.79 43.00 0.43
C GLU A 114 -34.05 43.13 -0.43
#